data_AF-A0A843SGJ4-F1
#
_entry.id   AF-A0A843SGJ4-F1
#
_cell.length_a   1.000
_cell.length_b   1.000
_cell.length_c   1.000
_cell.angle_alpha   90.00
_cell.angle_beta   90.00
_cell.angle_gamma   90.00
#
_symmetry.space_group_name_H-M   'P 1'
#
loop_
_entity.id
_entity.type
_entity.pdbx_description
1 polymer ?
#
loop_
_entity_poly.entity_id
_entity_poly.type
_entity_poly.pdbx_seq_one_letter_code
_entity_poly.pdbx_strand_id
1 'polypeptide(L)'
;MNRTNSETMANREELGIIRGARAGDAVCQLALGKLYLFGGASLPLSLPTALHWLNRAALQEQDEAWMLIGSYVPFEHAQHCLPAVLSWYDRAYDAGVEQAGLVLAQLVLNQAASPAARHEASHLRDKALQALETAARAGSAEAQWLLAHQAGAQPPSAASPAPQPSRRGLGSPPSHRASARQQWLARAADSGLAAAQYAVLEQAWHGDRAAFLQRALPLARKLLADAPADAEAARAADWPLAAAQLTLLARCAELYDQHPGHRTELHHCRELAAYGGDRHAQLALGLWFARMDGDGKRQVDGIAAVNFKRAIRWLTQAGEQGLAEAWYALSRIYLKPEFSQRSVAEAQGYLERAADMGHGLAQLECGMYAWRNRRTDENSDVRAAYWLQKAAAQGCEEAEAALARIGAAPKASAWADAILGGMPREVLESQPLLAARLELAGLFGLSRAEALLLDVKAADQGHCLVVDIRASYGRSKRRLILLRTARARQALDRIGRLFDQLDNGPDGPEGNYRQRLYRLKTWGTPAEDRLAA
;
A
#
# COMPACT_ATOMS: atom_id res chain seq x y z
N MET A 1 65.83 -14.79 15.08
CA MET A 1 66.03 -15.55 13.84
C MET A 1 64.79 -15.40 12.98
N ASN A 2 64.99 -14.91 11.76
CA ASN A 2 64.01 -14.38 10.82
C ASN A 2 62.93 -15.39 10.41
N ARG A 3 61.65 -14.98 10.46
CA ARG A 3 60.63 -15.49 9.53
C ARG A 3 60.41 -14.41 8.50
N THR A 4 60.98 -14.65 7.32
CA THR A 4 61.01 -13.75 6.18
C THR A 4 59.60 -13.53 5.64
N ASN A 5 59.21 -12.26 5.56
CA ASN A 5 58.24 -11.77 4.59
C ASN A 5 58.68 -12.25 3.20
N SER A 6 57.95 -13.22 2.65
CA SER A 6 58.01 -13.56 1.24
C SER A 6 56.82 -12.88 0.58
N GLU A 7 57.01 -11.61 0.21
CA GLU A 7 56.17 -10.98 -0.81
C GLU A 7 56.27 -11.86 -2.06
N THR A 8 55.13 -12.43 -2.44
CA THR A 8 54.92 -13.37 -3.53
C THR A 8 55.15 -12.66 -4.87
N MET A 9 56.41 -12.50 -5.27
CA MET A 9 56.75 -12.16 -6.65
C MET A 9 56.29 -13.31 -7.55
N ALA A 10 55.55 -12.96 -8.61
CA ALA A 10 54.99 -13.95 -9.52
C ALA A 10 56.05 -14.90 -10.05
N ASN A 11 55.71 -16.18 -10.12
CA ASN A 11 56.64 -17.24 -10.50
C ASN A 11 57.28 -16.89 -11.86
N ARG A 12 58.56 -17.22 -12.08
CA ARG A 12 59.32 -16.79 -13.28
C ARG A 12 58.61 -17.14 -14.59
N GLU A 13 57.86 -18.24 -14.57
CA GLU A 13 57.01 -18.73 -15.66
C GLU A 13 55.74 -17.88 -15.83
N GLU A 14 55.04 -17.55 -14.75
CA GLU A 14 53.85 -16.67 -14.76
C GLU A 14 54.20 -15.26 -15.25
N LEU A 15 55.36 -14.72 -14.88
CA LEU A 15 55.87 -13.44 -15.42
C LEU A 15 56.20 -13.51 -16.92
N GLY A 16 56.58 -14.68 -17.42
CA GLY A 16 56.73 -14.94 -18.86
C GLY A 16 55.38 -14.88 -19.57
N ILE A 17 54.39 -15.59 -19.03
CA ILE A 17 53.01 -15.65 -19.55
C ILE A 17 52.36 -14.27 -19.55
N ILE A 18 52.51 -13.48 -18.47
CA ILE A 18 51.96 -12.12 -18.39
C ILE A 18 52.57 -11.21 -19.47
N ARG A 19 53.88 -11.29 -19.69
CA ARG A 19 54.55 -10.50 -20.74
C ARG A 19 54.09 -10.91 -22.13
N GLY A 20 54.01 -12.21 -22.42
CA GLY A 20 53.52 -12.73 -23.69
C GLY A 20 52.05 -12.35 -23.96
N ALA A 21 51.19 -12.47 -22.94
CA ALA A 21 49.77 -12.12 -23.07
C ALA A 21 49.57 -10.62 -23.39
N ARG A 22 50.33 -9.74 -22.73
CA ARG A 22 50.34 -8.29 -23.00
C ARG A 22 50.92 -7.95 -24.37
N ALA A 23 51.88 -8.72 -24.86
CA ALA A 23 52.44 -8.58 -26.20
C ALA A 23 51.48 -9.07 -27.31
N GLY A 24 50.38 -9.72 -26.95
CA GLY A 24 49.35 -10.14 -27.90
C GLY A 24 49.32 -11.63 -28.22
N ASP A 25 50.23 -12.43 -27.67
CA ASP A 25 50.29 -13.87 -27.95
C ASP A 25 49.05 -14.61 -27.44
N ALA A 26 48.32 -15.23 -28.36
CA ALA A 26 47.08 -15.96 -28.10
C ALA A 26 47.25 -17.11 -27.10
N VAL A 27 48.37 -17.85 -27.17
CA VAL A 27 48.65 -18.99 -26.28
C VAL A 27 48.90 -18.49 -24.85
N CYS A 28 49.67 -17.40 -24.72
CA CYS A 28 49.90 -16.76 -23.44
C CYS A 28 48.61 -16.14 -22.87
N GLN A 29 47.73 -15.58 -23.70
CA GLN A 29 46.43 -15.06 -23.25
C GLN A 29 45.52 -16.16 -22.71
N LEU A 30 45.45 -17.31 -23.39
CA LEU A 30 44.72 -18.48 -22.94
C LEU A 30 45.29 -19.00 -21.61
N ALA A 31 46.61 -19.15 -21.51
CA ALA A 31 47.28 -19.60 -20.29
C ALA A 31 47.05 -18.64 -19.11
N LEU A 32 47.13 -17.33 -19.36
CA LEU A 32 46.85 -16.32 -18.33
C LEU A 32 45.38 -16.34 -17.89
N GLY A 33 44.46 -16.52 -18.83
CA GLY A 33 43.03 -16.67 -18.55
C GLY A 33 42.75 -17.85 -17.62
N LYS A 34 43.36 -19.03 -17.89
CA LYS A 34 43.27 -20.21 -17.03
C LYS A 34 43.81 -19.97 -15.62
N LEU A 35 44.94 -19.26 -15.50
CA LEU A 35 45.52 -18.93 -14.20
C LEU A 35 44.59 -18.07 -13.35
N TYR A 36 43.91 -17.09 -13.95
CA TYR A 36 42.91 -16.30 -13.23
C TYR A 36 41.59 -17.05 -12.95
N LEU A 37 41.28 -18.08 -13.76
CA LEU A 37 40.07 -18.88 -13.61
C LEU A 37 40.18 -19.92 -12.48
N PHE A 38 41.32 -20.61 -12.40
CA PHE A 38 41.55 -21.70 -11.45
C PHE A 38 42.45 -21.32 -10.26
N GLY A 39 43.08 -20.14 -10.32
CA GLY A 39 44.08 -19.69 -9.35
C GLY A 39 45.50 -20.15 -9.73
N GLY A 40 46.44 -19.21 -9.75
CA GLY A 40 47.88 -19.48 -9.97
C GLY A 40 48.64 -19.59 -8.64
N ALA A 41 49.94 -19.90 -8.71
CA ALA A 41 50.79 -19.97 -7.52
C ALA A 41 50.97 -18.59 -6.87
N SER A 42 50.90 -17.52 -7.66
CA SER A 42 51.02 -16.13 -7.20
C SER A 42 49.84 -15.22 -7.59
N LEU A 43 48.89 -15.72 -8.38
CA LEU A 43 47.80 -14.94 -8.95
C LEU A 43 46.46 -15.27 -8.27
N PRO A 44 45.68 -14.26 -7.82
CA PRO A 44 44.38 -14.48 -7.23
C PRO A 44 43.35 -14.94 -8.27
N LEU A 45 42.38 -15.73 -7.84
CA LEU A 45 41.22 -16.09 -8.66
C LEU A 45 40.40 -14.82 -8.94
N SER A 46 40.14 -14.54 -10.21
CA SER A 46 39.34 -13.39 -10.63
C SER A 46 38.65 -13.66 -11.96
N LEU A 47 37.33 -13.89 -11.88
CA LEU A 47 36.48 -14.17 -13.04
C LEU A 47 36.41 -13.01 -14.05
N PRO A 48 36.36 -11.72 -13.65
CA PRO A 48 36.40 -10.62 -14.61
C PRO A 48 37.71 -10.58 -15.42
N THR A 49 38.86 -10.78 -14.77
CA THR A 49 40.16 -10.75 -15.47
C THR A 49 40.38 -12.01 -16.30
N ALA A 50 39.92 -13.17 -15.82
CA ALA A 50 39.90 -14.41 -16.60
C ALA A 50 39.08 -14.21 -17.88
N LEU A 51 37.84 -13.71 -17.77
CA LEU A 51 36.97 -13.43 -18.92
C LEU A 51 37.62 -12.45 -19.91
N HIS A 52 38.28 -11.41 -19.43
CA HIS A 52 38.99 -10.46 -20.29
C HIS A 52 40.06 -11.14 -21.16
N TRP A 53 40.94 -11.97 -20.57
CA TRP A 53 42.02 -12.63 -21.30
C TRP A 53 41.53 -13.77 -22.17
N LEU A 54 40.58 -14.58 -21.68
CA LEU A 54 39.96 -15.64 -22.47
C LEU A 54 39.20 -15.07 -23.67
N ASN A 55 38.52 -13.93 -23.54
CA ASN A 55 37.83 -13.30 -24.67
C ASN A 55 38.83 -12.88 -25.77
N ARG A 56 39.99 -12.34 -25.40
CA ARG A 56 41.05 -11.97 -26.36
C ARG A 56 41.69 -13.18 -27.03
N ALA A 57 41.88 -14.28 -26.28
CA ALA A 57 42.35 -15.53 -26.84
C ALA A 57 41.33 -16.16 -27.82
N ALA A 58 40.04 -16.12 -27.47
CA ALA A 58 38.95 -16.62 -28.32
C ALA A 58 38.81 -15.82 -29.63
N LEU A 59 39.03 -14.50 -29.58
CA LEU A 59 39.10 -13.66 -30.79
C LEU A 59 40.27 -14.01 -31.71
N GLN A 60 41.32 -14.63 -31.17
CA GLN A 60 42.48 -15.13 -31.92
C GLN A 60 42.37 -16.63 -32.23
N GLU A 61 41.15 -17.15 -32.34
CA GLU A 61 40.86 -18.53 -32.77
C GLU A 61 41.40 -19.62 -31.83
N GLN A 62 41.61 -19.31 -30.54
CA GLN A 62 41.91 -20.32 -29.52
C GLN A 62 40.62 -20.97 -29.03
N ASP A 63 40.30 -22.15 -29.55
CA ASP A 63 39.00 -22.78 -29.30
C ASP A 63 38.74 -23.12 -27.82
N GLU A 64 39.81 -23.46 -27.11
CA GLU A 64 39.72 -23.76 -25.68
C GLU A 64 39.23 -22.55 -24.85
N ALA A 65 39.47 -21.32 -25.32
CA ALA A 65 39.09 -20.13 -24.58
C ALA A 65 37.56 -19.97 -24.49
N TRP A 66 36.82 -20.16 -25.58
CA TRP A 66 35.36 -20.03 -25.55
C TRP A 66 34.70 -21.20 -24.81
N MET A 67 35.29 -22.40 -24.83
CA MET A 67 34.83 -23.53 -23.99
C MET A 67 34.98 -23.23 -22.50
N LEU A 68 36.10 -22.64 -22.09
CA LEU A 68 36.34 -22.24 -20.69
C LEU A 68 35.39 -21.11 -20.26
N ILE A 69 35.13 -20.14 -21.14
CA ILE A 69 34.13 -19.09 -20.88
C ILE A 69 32.76 -19.73 -20.64
N GLY A 70 32.31 -20.61 -21.55
CA GLY A 70 31.00 -21.27 -21.46
C GLY A 70 30.83 -22.17 -20.24
N SER A 71 31.91 -22.77 -19.76
CA SER A 71 31.87 -23.76 -18.67
C SER A 71 31.93 -23.13 -17.28
N TYR A 72 32.67 -22.03 -17.11
CA TYR A 72 33.03 -21.51 -15.78
C TYR A 72 32.60 -20.07 -15.51
N VAL A 73 32.24 -19.29 -16.52
CA VAL A 73 31.87 -17.88 -16.31
C VAL A 73 30.34 -17.78 -16.12
N PRO A 74 29.86 -17.29 -14.96
CA PRO A 74 28.44 -17.13 -14.71
C PRO A 74 27.89 -15.86 -15.36
N PHE A 75 26.57 -15.80 -15.49
CA PHE A 75 25.84 -14.68 -16.08
C PHE A 75 26.19 -13.31 -15.49
N GLU A 76 26.37 -13.21 -14.17
CA GLU A 76 26.68 -11.95 -13.47
C GLU A 76 27.92 -11.25 -14.04
N HIS A 77 28.91 -12.03 -14.48
CA HIS A 77 30.15 -11.52 -15.06
C HIS A 77 30.02 -11.34 -16.58
N ALA A 78 29.31 -12.26 -17.23
CA ALA A 78 29.11 -12.24 -18.68
C ALA A 78 28.28 -11.05 -19.18
N GLN A 79 27.27 -10.62 -18.42
CA GLN A 79 26.35 -9.53 -18.81
C GLN A 79 27.06 -8.19 -19.04
N HIS A 80 28.24 -7.99 -18.45
CA HIS A 80 29.01 -6.75 -18.55
C HIS A 80 29.95 -6.72 -19.78
N CYS A 81 30.07 -7.81 -20.54
CA CYS A 81 31.02 -7.96 -21.64
C CYS A 81 30.32 -8.30 -22.98
N LEU A 82 29.19 -7.66 -23.25
CA LEU A 82 28.44 -7.80 -24.50
C LEU A 82 28.98 -6.86 -25.61
N PRO A 83 28.88 -7.22 -26.91
CA PRO A 83 28.20 -8.39 -27.47
C PRO A 83 29.10 -9.62 -27.71
N ALA A 84 30.44 -9.45 -27.70
CA ALA A 84 31.40 -10.46 -28.15
C ALA A 84 31.28 -11.81 -27.42
N VAL A 85 30.87 -11.78 -26.15
CA VAL A 85 30.77 -12.99 -25.32
C VAL A 85 29.55 -13.85 -25.68
N LEU A 86 28.50 -13.30 -26.31
CA LEU A 86 27.30 -14.07 -26.71
C LEU A 86 27.64 -15.20 -27.69
N SER A 87 28.47 -14.91 -28.70
CA SER A 87 28.88 -15.91 -29.69
C SER A 87 29.71 -17.03 -29.07
N TRP A 88 30.41 -16.76 -27.96
CA TRP A 88 31.18 -17.78 -27.24
C TRP A 88 30.27 -18.74 -26.49
N TYR A 89 29.22 -18.24 -25.85
CA TYR A 89 28.22 -19.12 -25.23
C TYR A 89 27.42 -19.92 -26.26
N ASP A 90 27.12 -19.33 -27.42
CA ASP A 90 26.47 -20.02 -28.52
C ASP A 90 27.31 -21.20 -29.04
N ARG A 91 28.61 -20.97 -29.29
CA ARG A 91 29.56 -22.02 -29.70
C ARG A 91 29.80 -23.07 -28.61
N ALA A 92 29.92 -22.64 -27.35
CA ALA A 92 30.09 -23.55 -26.23
C ALA A 92 28.87 -24.46 -26.04
N TYR A 93 27.67 -23.94 -26.25
CA TYR A 93 26.45 -24.74 -26.21
C TYR A 93 26.40 -25.75 -27.37
N ASP A 94 26.77 -25.36 -28.59
CA ASP A 94 26.88 -26.30 -29.72
C ASP A 94 27.92 -27.40 -29.50
N ALA A 95 28.99 -27.09 -28.74
CA ALA A 95 29.99 -28.05 -28.32
C ALA A 95 29.51 -28.98 -27.17
N GLY A 96 28.28 -28.81 -26.67
CA GLY A 96 27.67 -29.66 -25.66
C GLY A 96 27.83 -29.17 -24.20
N VAL A 97 28.25 -27.93 -23.98
CA VAL A 97 28.36 -27.36 -22.63
C VAL A 97 26.99 -26.91 -22.13
N GLU A 98 26.36 -27.70 -21.25
CA GLU A 98 25.00 -27.41 -20.74
C GLU A 98 24.91 -26.07 -20.00
N GLN A 99 25.91 -25.75 -19.16
CA GLN A 99 25.98 -24.48 -18.42
C GLN A 99 26.00 -23.26 -19.36
N ALA A 100 26.63 -23.40 -20.53
CA ALA A 100 26.67 -22.33 -21.52
C ALA A 100 25.28 -22.03 -22.08
N GLY A 101 24.43 -23.05 -22.25
CA GLY A 101 23.04 -22.89 -22.66
C GLY A 101 22.19 -22.11 -21.67
N LEU A 102 22.39 -22.32 -20.36
CA LEU A 102 21.69 -21.57 -19.30
C LEU A 102 22.10 -20.09 -19.30
N VAL A 103 23.41 -19.82 -19.35
CA VAL A 103 23.94 -18.45 -19.34
C VAL A 103 23.56 -17.73 -20.64
N LEU A 104 23.62 -18.42 -21.80
CA LEU A 104 23.12 -17.90 -23.08
C LEU A 104 21.65 -17.48 -22.96
N ALA A 105 20.81 -18.35 -22.38
CA ALA A 105 19.40 -18.04 -22.18
C ALA A 105 19.19 -16.84 -21.25
N GLN A 106 19.92 -16.75 -20.13
CA GLN A 106 19.85 -15.58 -19.25
C GLN A 106 20.26 -14.29 -19.96
N LEU A 107 21.36 -14.31 -20.73
CA LEU A 107 21.85 -13.14 -21.47
C LEU A 107 20.87 -12.68 -22.56
N VAL A 108 20.36 -13.60 -23.37
CA VAL A 108 19.43 -13.29 -24.47
C VAL A 108 18.07 -12.83 -23.95
N LEU A 109 17.55 -13.47 -22.89
CA LEU A 109 16.26 -13.11 -22.30
C LEU A 109 16.31 -11.78 -21.54
N ASN A 110 17.45 -11.42 -20.96
CA ASN A 110 17.64 -10.11 -20.30
C ASN A 110 17.82 -8.97 -21.31
N GLN A 111 18.47 -9.22 -22.47
CA GLN A 111 18.65 -8.23 -23.55
C GLN A 111 17.37 -7.90 -24.33
N ALA A 112 16.37 -8.78 -24.29
CA ALA A 112 15.10 -8.63 -25.01
C ALA A 112 14.26 -7.39 -24.61
N ALA A 113 14.69 -6.61 -23.61
CA ALA A 113 14.11 -5.31 -23.27
C ALA A 113 14.58 -4.16 -24.17
N SER A 114 15.62 -4.32 -25.00
CA SER A 114 16.13 -3.28 -25.90
C SER A 114 15.53 -3.37 -27.31
N PRO A 115 14.97 -2.26 -27.88
CA PRO A 115 14.29 -2.28 -29.17
C PRO A 115 15.20 -2.47 -30.40
N ALA A 116 16.53 -2.35 -30.25
CA ALA A 116 17.48 -2.32 -31.37
C ALA A 116 17.91 -3.71 -31.91
N ALA A 117 17.59 -4.81 -31.22
CA ALA A 117 18.14 -6.15 -31.52
C ALA A 117 17.12 -7.13 -32.12
N ARG A 118 16.08 -6.69 -32.84
CA ARG A 118 14.86 -7.49 -33.07
C ARG A 118 14.89 -8.58 -34.16
N HIS A 119 15.93 -8.69 -35.00
CA HIS A 119 15.95 -9.69 -36.09
C HIS A 119 17.06 -10.74 -35.95
N GLU A 120 18.32 -10.36 -35.72
CA GLU A 120 19.39 -11.34 -35.40
C GLU A 120 19.18 -12.03 -34.04
N ALA A 121 18.52 -11.37 -33.09
CA ALA A 121 18.20 -11.99 -31.80
C ALA A 121 17.04 -13.00 -31.86
N SER A 122 16.31 -13.14 -32.97
CA SER A 122 15.21 -14.12 -33.08
C SER A 122 15.73 -15.55 -33.03
N HIS A 123 16.73 -15.86 -33.87
CA HIS A 123 17.30 -17.21 -33.94
C HIS A 123 18.03 -17.59 -32.66
N LEU A 124 18.85 -16.67 -32.12
CA LEU A 124 19.53 -16.87 -30.84
C LEU A 124 18.55 -17.01 -29.67
N ARG A 125 17.39 -16.34 -29.72
CA ARG A 125 16.33 -16.49 -28.73
C ARG A 125 15.64 -17.84 -28.81
N ASP A 126 15.32 -18.33 -30.01
CA ASP A 126 14.71 -19.65 -30.17
C ASP A 126 15.66 -20.75 -29.70
N LYS A 127 16.95 -20.64 -30.04
CA LYS A 127 18.01 -21.56 -29.57
C LYS A 127 18.21 -21.49 -28.05
N ALA A 128 18.22 -20.29 -27.47
CA ALA A 128 18.25 -20.09 -26.02
C ALA A 128 17.05 -20.72 -25.31
N LEU A 129 15.84 -20.61 -25.87
CA LEU A 129 14.64 -21.25 -25.31
C LEU A 129 14.71 -22.77 -25.41
N GLN A 130 15.22 -23.32 -26.51
CA GLN A 130 15.46 -24.76 -26.65
C GLN A 130 16.47 -25.25 -25.61
N ALA A 131 17.60 -24.54 -25.44
CA ALA A 131 18.60 -24.84 -24.42
C ALA A 131 17.99 -24.86 -23.00
N LEU A 132 17.17 -23.85 -22.71
CA LEU A 132 16.47 -23.73 -21.44
C LEU A 132 15.48 -24.88 -21.23
N GLU A 133 14.72 -25.28 -22.26
CA GLU A 133 13.82 -26.44 -22.21
C GLU A 133 14.58 -27.76 -21.99
N THR A 134 15.70 -27.96 -22.67
CA THR A 134 16.53 -29.15 -22.48
C THR A 134 17.06 -29.23 -21.05
N ALA A 135 17.59 -28.13 -20.52
CA ALA A 135 18.10 -28.07 -19.16
C ALA A 135 16.99 -28.25 -18.11
N ALA A 136 15.79 -27.69 -18.36
CA ALA A 136 14.65 -27.85 -17.47
C ALA A 136 14.13 -29.29 -17.41
N ARG A 137 14.10 -29.98 -18.57
CA ARG A 137 13.74 -31.40 -18.66
C ARG A 137 14.81 -32.30 -18.03
N ALA A 138 16.08 -31.91 -18.10
CA ALA A 138 17.19 -32.57 -17.42
C ALA A 138 17.17 -32.37 -15.88
N GLY A 139 16.33 -31.47 -15.37
CA GLY A 139 16.13 -31.27 -13.92
C GLY A 139 16.74 -30.00 -13.35
N SER A 140 17.29 -29.09 -14.17
CA SER A 140 17.82 -27.82 -13.68
C SER A 140 16.71 -26.92 -13.11
N ALA A 141 16.77 -26.67 -11.80
CA ALA A 141 15.81 -25.82 -11.08
C ALA A 141 15.77 -24.39 -11.63
N GLU A 142 16.92 -23.83 -11.97
CA GLU A 142 17.06 -22.48 -12.52
C GLU A 142 16.43 -22.39 -13.91
N ALA A 143 16.62 -23.42 -14.75
CA ALA A 143 16.00 -23.49 -16.07
C ALA A 143 14.47 -23.56 -15.99
N GLN A 144 13.96 -24.37 -15.05
CA GLN A 144 12.53 -24.50 -14.79
C GLN A 144 11.92 -23.18 -14.30
N TRP A 145 12.62 -22.48 -13.40
CA TRP A 145 12.24 -21.15 -12.93
C TRP A 145 12.19 -20.13 -14.06
N LEU A 146 13.22 -20.06 -14.90
CA LEU A 146 13.30 -19.13 -16.03
C LEU A 146 12.20 -19.42 -17.07
N LEU A 147 11.92 -20.69 -17.38
CA LEU A 147 10.81 -21.06 -18.30
C LEU A 147 9.46 -20.61 -17.76
N ALA A 148 9.24 -20.77 -16.46
CA ALA A 148 8.00 -20.31 -15.82
C ALA A 148 7.79 -18.80 -15.95
N HIS A 149 8.85 -18.01 -16.15
CA HIS A 149 8.74 -16.56 -16.36
C HIS A 149 8.57 -16.18 -17.85
N GLN A 150 8.94 -17.07 -18.78
CA GLN A 150 8.86 -16.83 -20.24
C GLN A 150 7.56 -17.28 -20.91
N ALA A 151 6.86 -18.27 -20.35
CA ALA A 151 5.66 -18.90 -20.95
C ALA A 151 4.46 -17.96 -21.24
N GLY A 152 4.58 -16.67 -20.95
CA GLY A 152 3.63 -15.63 -21.37
C GLY A 152 3.78 -15.14 -22.82
N ALA A 153 4.86 -15.46 -23.54
CA ALA A 153 5.23 -14.70 -24.74
C ALA A 153 5.21 -15.42 -26.12
N GLN A 154 5.06 -16.75 -26.26
CA GLN A 154 5.09 -17.39 -27.59
C GLN A 154 4.14 -18.59 -27.79
N PRO A 155 3.70 -18.86 -29.04
CA PRO A 155 2.85 -19.99 -29.40
C PRO A 155 3.60 -21.33 -29.42
N PRO A 156 2.91 -22.47 -29.16
CA PRO A 156 3.57 -23.77 -29.10
C PRO A 156 4.09 -24.18 -30.48
N SER A 157 5.38 -24.48 -30.55
CA SER A 157 5.98 -25.30 -31.61
C SER A 157 5.52 -26.75 -31.42
N ALA A 158 4.96 -27.32 -32.48
CA ALA A 158 4.35 -28.64 -32.48
C ALA A 158 5.41 -29.74 -32.48
N ALA A 159 5.52 -30.48 -31.37
CA ALA A 159 6.13 -31.81 -31.36
C ALA A 159 5.73 -32.60 -30.10
N SER A 160 4.51 -33.16 -30.10
CA SER A 160 4.19 -34.43 -29.45
C SER A 160 2.87 -34.97 -30.00
N PRO A 161 2.77 -36.26 -30.35
CA PRO A 161 1.53 -36.85 -30.83
C PRO A 161 0.61 -37.10 -29.64
N ALA A 162 -0.47 -36.33 -29.53
CA ALA A 162 -1.54 -36.64 -28.58
C ALA A 162 -2.52 -37.67 -29.19
N PRO A 163 -2.98 -38.69 -28.45
CA PRO A 163 -4.17 -39.44 -28.82
C PRO A 163 -5.42 -38.56 -28.58
N GLN A 164 -6.37 -38.61 -29.52
CA GLN A 164 -7.60 -37.81 -29.52
C GLN A 164 -8.62 -38.19 -28.42
N PRO A 165 -9.60 -37.31 -28.12
CA PRO A 165 -10.30 -37.26 -26.84
C PRO A 165 -11.77 -37.74 -26.88
N SER A 166 -12.36 -37.97 -25.70
CA SER A 166 -13.81 -38.06 -25.53
C SER A 166 -14.32 -37.24 -24.32
N ARG A 167 -14.91 -36.07 -24.67
CA ARG A 167 -16.05 -35.31 -24.10
C ARG A 167 -16.38 -35.40 -22.58
N ARG A 168 -16.41 -34.22 -21.93
CA ARG A 168 -17.55 -33.31 -21.60
C ARG A 168 -17.44 -32.74 -20.17
N GLY A 169 -17.44 -31.41 -20.04
CA GLY A 169 -17.59 -30.71 -18.75
C GLY A 169 -17.33 -29.22 -18.90
N LEU A 170 -18.34 -28.39 -18.60
CA LEU A 170 -18.31 -26.93 -18.70
C LEU A 170 -17.37 -26.32 -17.67
N GLY A 171 -16.30 -25.72 -18.17
CA GLY A 171 -15.35 -24.85 -17.49
C GLY A 171 -14.27 -24.56 -18.52
N SER A 172 -14.11 -23.30 -18.94
CA SER A 172 -13.05 -22.93 -19.89
C SER A 172 -11.72 -23.45 -19.33
N PRO A 173 -11.00 -24.38 -20.01
CA PRO A 173 -9.77 -24.91 -19.46
C PRO A 173 -8.76 -23.75 -19.35
N PRO A 174 -7.97 -23.66 -18.27
CA PRO A 174 -6.84 -22.74 -18.26
C PRO A 174 -6.02 -23.02 -19.51
N SER A 175 -5.70 -21.97 -20.28
CA SER A 175 -4.93 -22.13 -21.52
C SER A 175 -3.71 -23.04 -21.26
N HIS A 176 -3.38 -23.95 -22.20
CA HIS A 176 -2.27 -24.90 -22.06
C HIS A 176 -0.93 -24.23 -21.63
N ARG A 177 -0.78 -22.93 -21.91
CA ARG A 177 0.37 -22.10 -21.49
C ARG A 177 0.37 -21.78 -19.99
N ALA A 178 -0.79 -21.47 -19.41
CA ALA A 178 -0.93 -21.26 -17.97
C ALA A 178 -0.64 -22.54 -17.19
N SER A 179 -1.05 -23.70 -17.71
CA SER A 179 -0.74 -25.00 -17.08
C SER A 179 0.75 -25.36 -17.18
N ALA A 180 1.41 -25.12 -18.32
CA ALA A 180 2.84 -25.40 -18.49
C ALA A 180 3.71 -24.51 -17.58
N ARG A 181 3.35 -23.23 -17.47
CA ARG A 181 3.99 -22.29 -16.54
C ARG A 181 3.92 -22.78 -15.09
N GLN A 182 2.73 -23.15 -14.64
CA GLN A 182 2.49 -23.63 -13.28
C GLN A 182 3.23 -24.94 -13.01
N GLN A 183 3.33 -25.84 -13.99
CA GLN A 183 4.09 -27.09 -13.87
C GLN A 183 5.59 -26.84 -13.68
N TRP A 184 6.20 -25.96 -14.48
CA TRP A 184 7.61 -25.64 -14.33
C TRP A 184 7.94 -24.93 -13.02
N LEU A 185 7.07 -24.00 -12.62
CA LEU A 185 7.18 -23.30 -11.34
C LEU A 185 7.09 -24.27 -10.15
N ALA A 186 6.15 -25.22 -10.19
CA ALA A 186 6.01 -26.24 -9.15
C ALA A 186 7.27 -27.12 -9.06
N ARG A 187 7.78 -27.60 -10.20
CA ARG A 187 9.01 -28.41 -10.24
C ARG A 187 10.23 -27.66 -9.69
N ALA A 188 10.38 -26.38 -10.02
CA ALA A 188 11.45 -25.55 -9.49
C ALA A 188 11.33 -25.33 -7.97
N ALA A 189 10.11 -25.26 -7.45
CA ALA A 189 9.88 -25.13 -6.00
C ALA A 189 10.16 -26.46 -5.27
N ASP A 190 9.76 -27.58 -5.88
CA ASP A 190 10.00 -28.94 -5.37
C ASP A 190 11.50 -29.26 -5.32
N SER A 191 12.30 -28.72 -6.24
CA SER A 191 13.77 -28.86 -6.23
C SER A 191 14.47 -28.00 -5.17
N GLY A 192 13.73 -27.20 -4.38
CA GLY A 192 14.30 -26.42 -3.29
C GLY A 192 14.71 -24.99 -3.64
N LEU A 193 14.42 -24.50 -4.86
CA LEU A 193 14.81 -23.14 -5.26
C LEU A 193 13.97 -22.11 -4.49
N ALA A 194 14.62 -21.31 -3.63
CA ALA A 194 13.93 -20.36 -2.75
C ALA A 194 13.01 -19.39 -3.52
N ALA A 195 13.49 -18.82 -4.63
CA ALA A 195 12.69 -17.92 -5.47
C ALA A 195 11.41 -18.59 -6.00
N ALA A 196 11.50 -19.85 -6.41
CA ALA A 196 10.35 -20.64 -6.85
C ALA A 196 9.36 -20.92 -5.73
N GLN A 197 9.86 -21.28 -4.56
CA GLN A 197 9.04 -21.55 -3.39
C GLN A 197 8.21 -20.32 -2.98
N TYR A 198 8.83 -19.14 -2.91
CA TYR A 198 8.09 -17.91 -2.58
C TYR A 198 7.08 -17.53 -3.67
N ALA A 199 7.41 -17.68 -4.96
CA ALA A 199 6.45 -17.37 -6.03
C ALA A 199 5.24 -18.32 -6.05
N VAL A 200 5.45 -19.60 -5.73
CA VAL A 200 4.35 -20.56 -5.53
C VAL A 200 3.46 -20.14 -4.35
N LEU A 201 4.07 -19.67 -3.26
CA LEU A 201 3.33 -19.18 -2.09
C LEU A 201 2.49 -17.94 -2.42
N GLU A 202 3.02 -16.98 -3.18
CA GLU A 202 2.25 -15.83 -3.66
C GLU A 202 1.00 -16.26 -4.44
N GLN A 203 1.12 -17.25 -5.33
CA GLN A 203 -0.03 -17.78 -6.07
C GLN A 203 -1.04 -18.46 -5.16
N ALA A 204 -0.57 -19.25 -4.20
CA ALA A 204 -1.43 -19.94 -3.25
C ALA A 204 -2.18 -18.94 -2.34
N TRP A 205 -1.53 -17.86 -1.91
CA TRP A 205 -2.14 -16.83 -1.06
C TRP A 205 -3.40 -16.20 -1.68
N HIS A 206 -3.37 -15.92 -2.98
CA HIS A 206 -4.50 -15.33 -3.70
C HIS A 206 -5.57 -16.34 -4.13
N GLY A 207 -5.28 -17.64 -4.08
CA GLY A 207 -6.19 -18.71 -4.51
C GLY A 207 -6.73 -19.56 -3.37
N ASP A 208 -5.85 -20.33 -2.72
CA ASP A 208 -6.19 -21.32 -1.69
C ASP A 208 -5.29 -21.14 -0.45
N ARG A 209 -5.87 -20.54 0.60
CA ARG A 209 -5.18 -20.27 1.88
C ARG A 209 -4.76 -21.54 2.63
N ALA A 210 -5.48 -22.65 2.46
CA ALA A 210 -5.11 -23.91 3.08
C ALA A 210 -3.89 -24.52 2.38
N ALA A 211 -3.89 -24.50 1.03
CA ALA A 211 -2.72 -24.91 0.25
C ALA A 211 -1.50 -24.01 0.50
N PHE A 212 -1.72 -22.70 0.73
CA PHE A 212 -0.66 -21.79 1.18
C PHE A 212 -0.03 -22.28 2.48
N LEU A 213 -0.82 -22.53 3.53
CA LEU A 213 -0.29 -22.98 4.83
C LEU A 213 0.48 -24.29 4.73
N GLN A 214 -0.05 -25.27 3.99
CA GLN A 214 0.62 -26.56 3.80
C GLN A 214 2.03 -26.40 3.23
N ARG A 215 2.22 -25.44 2.31
CA ARG A 215 3.52 -25.14 1.68
C ARG A 215 4.38 -24.19 2.50
N ALA A 216 3.75 -23.25 3.21
CA ALA A 216 4.42 -22.22 3.99
C ALA A 216 5.00 -22.76 5.30
N LEU A 217 4.28 -23.66 6.00
CA LEU A 217 4.68 -24.15 7.32
C LEU A 217 6.05 -24.83 7.34
N PRO A 218 6.43 -25.72 6.39
CA PRO A 218 7.77 -26.29 6.36
C PRO A 218 8.88 -25.24 6.21
N LEU A 219 8.65 -24.21 5.41
CA LEU A 219 9.61 -23.12 5.19
C LEU A 219 9.70 -22.20 6.40
N ALA A 220 8.55 -21.86 6.99
CA ALA A 220 8.49 -21.11 8.23
C ALA A 220 9.22 -21.86 9.34
N ARG A 221 8.95 -23.16 9.55
CA ARG A 221 9.64 -23.97 10.57
C ARG A 221 11.15 -24.04 10.37
N LYS A 222 11.64 -24.15 9.13
CA LYS A 222 13.07 -24.07 8.83
C LYS A 222 13.64 -22.72 9.23
N LEU A 223 12.95 -21.63 8.89
CA LEU A 223 13.36 -20.27 9.28
C LEU A 223 13.33 -20.08 10.81
N LEU A 224 12.32 -20.63 11.47
CA LEU A 224 12.13 -20.53 12.93
C LEU A 224 13.12 -21.36 13.74
N ALA A 225 13.71 -22.42 13.15
CA ALA A 225 14.66 -23.28 13.85
C ALA A 225 15.94 -22.52 14.27
N ASP A 226 16.39 -21.58 13.44
CA ASP A 226 17.54 -20.72 13.69
C ASP A 226 17.13 -19.32 14.19
N ALA A 227 15.84 -19.12 14.47
CA ALA A 227 15.30 -17.83 14.85
C ALA A 227 15.44 -17.56 16.36
N PRO A 228 15.64 -16.28 16.74
CA PRO A 228 15.60 -15.85 18.13
C PRO A 228 14.21 -16.08 18.73
N ALA A 229 14.15 -16.41 20.03
CA ALA A 229 12.94 -16.86 20.72
C ALA A 229 11.74 -15.89 20.67
N ASP A 230 12.01 -14.59 20.58
CA ASP A 230 10.98 -13.55 20.47
C ASP A 230 11.52 -12.30 19.74
N ALA A 231 10.64 -11.32 19.55
CA ALA A 231 10.97 -10.05 18.91
C ALA A 231 12.07 -9.24 19.64
N GLU A 232 12.24 -9.43 20.95
CA GLU A 232 13.21 -8.68 21.75
C GLU A 232 14.61 -9.29 21.61
N ALA A 233 14.69 -10.63 21.63
CA ALA A 233 15.89 -11.36 21.28
C ALA A 233 16.32 -11.09 19.84
N ALA A 234 15.37 -11.01 18.89
CA ALA A 234 15.67 -10.65 17.50
C ALA A 234 16.30 -9.27 17.38
N ARG A 235 15.76 -8.29 18.12
CA ARG A 235 16.29 -6.94 18.16
C ARG A 235 17.65 -6.84 18.82
N ALA A 236 17.90 -7.62 19.88
CA ALA A 236 19.18 -7.64 20.57
C ALA A 236 20.29 -8.29 19.72
N ALA A 237 19.94 -9.28 18.90
CA ALA A 237 20.86 -10.01 18.04
C ALA A 237 21.02 -9.41 16.63
N ASP A 238 20.28 -8.35 16.30
CA ASP A 238 20.17 -7.78 14.95
C ASP A 238 19.91 -8.86 13.88
N TRP A 239 18.90 -9.69 14.16
CA TRP A 239 18.66 -10.90 13.37
C TRP A 239 18.23 -10.56 11.93
N PRO A 240 18.96 -11.04 10.90
CA PRO A 240 18.70 -10.67 9.52
C PRO A 240 17.42 -11.32 9.00
N LEU A 241 16.48 -10.49 8.51
CA LEU A 241 15.22 -10.94 7.94
C LEU A 241 15.00 -10.32 6.55
N ALA A 242 14.95 -11.16 5.52
CA ALA A 242 14.68 -10.73 4.15
C ALA A 242 13.19 -10.41 3.94
N ALA A 243 12.86 -9.56 2.97
CA ALA A 243 11.48 -9.16 2.68
C ALA A 243 10.54 -10.35 2.41
N ALA A 244 11.00 -11.35 1.63
CA ALA A 244 10.21 -12.55 1.35
C ALA A 244 9.94 -13.40 2.61
N GLN A 245 10.91 -13.47 3.52
CA GLN A 245 10.78 -14.16 4.80
C GLN A 245 9.81 -13.41 5.74
N LEU A 246 9.89 -12.07 5.77
CA LEU A 246 8.93 -11.23 6.49
C LEU A 246 7.50 -11.48 5.99
N THR A 247 7.28 -11.46 4.68
CA THR A 247 5.96 -11.72 4.09
C THR A 247 5.46 -13.13 4.42
N LEU A 248 6.33 -14.14 4.39
CA LEU A 248 6.01 -15.50 4.79
C LEU A 248 5.54 -15.55 6.25
N LEU A 249 6.31 -14.98 7.18
CA LEU A 249 5.99 -14.97 8.60
C LEU A 249 4.71 -14.20 8.90
N ALA A 250 4.53 -13.02 8.29
CA ALA A 250 3.33 -12.20 8.45
C ALA A 250 2.07 -12.95 8.01
N ARG A 251 2.08 -13.57 6.83
CA ARG A 251 0.94 -14.33 6.29
C ARG A 251 0.63 -15.60 7.08
N CYS A 252 1.66 -16.29 7.56
CA CYS A 252 1.47 -17.39 8.50
C CYS A 252 0.76 -16.88 9.77
N ALA A 253 1.22 -15.76 10.34
CA ALA A 253 0.66 -15.15 11.54
C ALA A 253 -0.77 -14.60 11.36
N GLU A 254 -1.16 -14.20 10.15
CA GLU A 254 -2.54 -13.79 9.84
C GLU A 254 -3.54 -14.96 9.93
N LEU A 255 -3.09 -16.20 9.72
CA LEU A 255 -3.95 -17.39 9.77
C LEU A 255 -4.09 -17.99 11.19
N TYR A 256 -3.62 -17.26 12.21
CA TYR A 256 -3.60 -17.63 13.62
C TYR A 256 -4.96 -18.04 14.20
N ASP A 257 -6.06 -17.43 13.77
CA ASP A 257 -7.39 -17.70 14.33
C ASP A 257 -8.09 -18.92 13.72
N GLN A 258 -7.61 -19.41 12.57
CA GLN A 258 -8.29 -20.46 11.80
C GLN A 258 -7.81 -21.87 12.18
N HIS A 259 -6.64 -22.00 12.81
CA HIS A 259 -5.99 -23.29 13.05
C HIS A 259 -5.44 -23.42 14.49
N PRO A 260 -6.22 -23.98 15.43
CA PRO A 260 -5.80 -24.09 16.83
C PRO A 260 -4.56 -24.97 17.06
N GLY A 261 -4.22 -25.86 16.13
CA GLY A 261 -3.08 -26.77 16.24
C GLY A 261 -1.69 -26.12 16.15
N HIS A 262 -1.58 -24.91 15.60
CA HIS A 262 -0.29 -24.25 15.33
C HIS A 262 -0.09 -22.95 16.14
N ARG A 263 -0.86 -22.74 17.22
CA ARG A 263 -0.87 -21.47 17.97
C ARG A 263 0.51 -20.97 18.41
N THR A 264 1.39 -21.85 18.88
CA THR A 264 2.74 -21.45 19.34
C THR A 264 3.64 -21.00 18.18
N GLU A 265 3.68 -21.77 17.10
CA GLU A 265 4.44 -21.44 15.87
C GLU A 265 3.94 -20.13 15.26
N LEU A 266 2.62 -19.97 15.14
CA LEU A 266 2.01 -18.78 14.55
C LEU A 266 2.19 -17.54 15.44
N HIS A 267 2.23 -17.71 16.77
CA HIS A 267 2.61 -16.63 17.69
C HIS A 267 4.05 -16.18 17.47
N HIS A 268 4.97 -17.14 17.36
CA HIS A 268 6.38 -16.85 17.13
C HIS A 268 6.60 -16.17 15.78
N CYS A 269 5.90 -16.61 14.72
CA CYS A 269 5.84 -15.91 13.44
C CYS A 269 5.39 -14.46 13.59
N ARG A 270 4.37 -14.20 14.42
CA ARG A 270 3.86 -12.84 14.66
C ARG A 270 4.90 -11.94 15.33
N GLU A 271 5.62 -12.45 16.33
CA GLU A 271 6.66 -11.68 17.00
C GLU A 271 7.79 -11.29 16.05
N LEU A 272 8.28 -12.24 15.25
CA LEU A 272 9.34 -11.98 14.29
C LEU A 272 8.88 -11.10 13.12
N ALA A 273 7.64 -11.26 12.65
CA ALA A 273 7.05 -10.38 11.64
C ALA A 273 6.88 -8.95 12.17
N ALA A 274 6.46 -8.77 13.43
CA ALA A 274 6.35 -7.47 14.06
C ALA A 274 7.73 -6.79 14.20
N TYR A 275 8.76 -7.57 14.57
CA TYR A 275 10.17 -7.12 14.57
C TYR A 275 10.62 -6.67 13.17
N GLY A 276 10.31 -7.45 12.13
CA GLY A 276 10.62 -7.12 10.74
C GLY A 276 9.84 -5.93 10.17
N GLY A 277 8.90 -5.36 10.93
CA GLY A 277 8.20 -4.14 10.56
C GLY A 277 6.79 -4.35 10.02
N ASP A 278 6.24 -5.56 10.00
CA ASP A 278 4.88 -5.77 9.51
C ASP A 278 3.84 -5.09 10.42
N ARG A 279 3.12 -4.11 9.87
CA ARG A 279 2.15 -3.30 10.61
C ARG A 279 1.01 -4.11 11.22
N HIS A 280 0.52 -5.13 10.51
CA HIS A 280 -0.61 -5.95 10.98
C HIS A 280 -0.19 -6.87 12.11
N ALA A 281 1.01 -7.46 12.03
CA ALA A 281 1.63 -8.21 13.10
C ALA A 281 1.89 -7.33 14.34
N GLN A 282 2.38 -6.10 14.16
CA GLN A 282 2.56 -5.14 15.26
C GLN A 282 1.24 -4.79 15.95
N LEU A 283 0.17 -4.51 15.18
CA LEU A 283 -1.16 -4.29 15.72
C LEU A 283 -1.64 -5.52 16.52
N ALA A 284 -1.61 -6.70 15.90
CA ALA A 284 -2.07 -7.93 16.53
C ALA A 284 -1.29 -8.26 17.82
N LEU A 285 0.03 -8.04 17.81
CA LEU A 285 0.88 -8.25 18.97
C LEU A 285 0.59 -7.22 20.08
N GLY A 286 0.34 -5.97 19.70
CA GLY A 286 -0.09 -4.91 20.62
C GLY A 286 -1.42 -5.23 21.31
N LEU A 287 -2.42 -5.65 20.53
CA LEU A 287 -3.72 -6.09 21.02
C LEU A 287 -3.60 -7.32 21.94
N TRP A 288 -2.73 -8.27 21.58
CA TRP A 288 -2.46 -9.47 22.38
C TRP A 288 -1.83 -9.13 23.74
N PHE A 289 -0.80 -8.27 23.75
CA PHE A 289 -0.18 -7.82 25.00
C PHE A 289 -1.11 -7.01 25.90
N ALA A 290 -2.08 -6.30 25.32
CA ALA A 290 -3.12 -5.57 26.04
C ALA A 290 -4.35 -6.41 26.39
N ARG A 291 -4.43 -7.67 25.91
CA ARG A 291 -5.61 -8.55 26.00
C ARG A 291 -6.89 -7.85 25.57
N MET A 292 -6.84 -7.25 24.39
CA MET A 292 -7.95 -6.51 23.82
C MET A 292 -8.23 -6.96 22.39
N ASP A 293 -9.49 -6.87 21.96
CA ASP A 293 -9.85 -6.99 20.54
C ASP A 293 -9.71 -5.64 19.81
N GLY A 294 -9.97 -5.64 18.50
CA GLY A 294 -9.94 -4.42 17.67
C GLY A 294 -10.93 -3.35 18.14
N ASP A 295 -12.04 -3.74 18.78
CA ASP A 295 -13.01 -2.82 19.37
C ASP A 295 -12.55 -2.21 20.71
N GLY A 296 -11.46 -2.74 21.27
CA GLY A 296 -10.92 -2.39 22.59
C GLY A 296 -11.73 -2.92 23.76
N LYS A 297 -12.46 -4.03 23.57
CA LYS A 297 -13.04 -4.87 24.60
C LYS A 297 -11.97 -5.86 25.10
N ARG A 298 -12.08 -6.23 26.38
CA ARG A 298 -11.11 -7.12 27.02
C ARG A 298 -11.36 -8.57 26.59
N GLN A 299 -10.30 -9.28 26.21
CA GLN A 299 -10.36 -10.70 25.88
C GLN A 299 -10.01 -11.58 27.10
N VAL A 300 -10.77 -12.67 27.26
CA VAL A 300 -10.56 -13.68 28.31
C VAL A 300 -9.44 -14.66 27.91
N ASP A 301 -9.28 -14.91 26.62
CA ASP A 301 -8.19 -15.69 26.06
C ASP A 301 -6.99 -14.79 25.77
N GLY A 302 -5.78 -15.24 26.13
CA GLY A 302 -4.56 -14.47 25.90
C GLY A 302 -3.45 -14.75 26.90
N ILE A 303 -2.46 -13.84 26.95
CA ILE A 303 -1.32 -13.94 27.86
C ILE A 303 -1.75 -13.95 29.34
N ALA A 304 -0.99 -14.63 30.20
CA ALA A 304 -1.28 -14.74 31.63
C ALA A 304 -1.33 -13.37 32.35
N ALA A 305 -0.43 -12.46 31.97
CA ALA A 305 -0.34 -11.12 32.54
C ALA A 305 -0.23 -10.06 31.43
N VAL A 306 -1.04 -9.01 31.53
CA VAL A 306 -1.08 -7.93 30.55
C VAL A 306 0.21 -7.10 30.62
N ASN A 307 0.78 -6.74 29.47
CA ASN A 307 1.99 -5.93 29.39
C ASN A 307 1.75 -4.68 28.54
N PHE A 308 1.18 -3.65 29.17
CA PHE A 308 0.81 -2.41 28.48
C PHE A 308 2.00 -1.65 27.92
N LYS A 309 3.19 -1.76 28.53
CA LYS A 309 4.40 -1.13 28.00
C LYS A 309 4.77 -1.71 26.63
N ARG A 310 4.73 -3.04 26.49
CA ARG A 310 4.93 -3.71 25.20
C ARG A 310 3.78 -3.41 24.23
N ALA A 311 2.53 -3.43 24.72
CA ALA A 311 1.36 -3.12 23.89
C ALA A 311 1.45 -1.72 23.28
N ILE A 312 1.69 -0.69 24.12
CA ILE A 312 1.82 0.70 23.67
C ILE A 312 2.95 0.82 22.64
N ARG A 313 4.12 0.20 22.88
CA ARG A 313 5.25 0.24 21.93
C ARG A 313 4.84 -0.28 20.54
N TRP A 314 4.21 -1.45 20.49
CA TRP A 314 3.82 -2.06 19.21
C TRP A 314 2.66 -1.34 18.53
N LEU A 315 1.66 -0.88 19.29
CA LEU A 315 0.55 -0.12 18.74
C LEU A 315 0.99 1.25 18.22
N THR A 316 1.94 1.92 18.89
CA THR A 316 2.50 3.18 18.39
C THR A 316 3.21 2.97 17.06
N GLN A 317 4.02 1.91 16.93
CA GLN A 317 4.69 1.58 15.66
C GLN A 317 3.68 1.26 14.55
N ALA A 318 2.65 0.47 14.85
CA ALA A 318 1.57 0.17 13.89
C ALA A 318 0.81 1.44 13.46
N GLY A 319 0.54 2.34 14.40
CA GLY A 319 -0.12 3.62 14.14
C GLY A 319 0.72 4.58 13.30
N GLU A 320 2.02 4.66 13.56
CA GLU A 320 2.99 5.43 12.76
C GLU A 320 3.09 4.90 11.32
N GLN A 321 2.87 3.61 11.11
CA GLN A 321 2.79 2.98 9.78
C GLN A 321 1.42 3.14 9.08
N GLY A 322 0.51 3.92 9.65
CA GLY A 322 -0.76 4.25 9.00
C GLY A 322 -1.95 3.37 9.39
N LEU A 323 -1.86 2.56 10.47
CA LEU A 323 -3.02 1.80 10.96
C LEU A 323 -3.85 2.61 11.96
N ALA A 324 -5.02 3.08 11.53
CA ALA A 324 -5.95 3.84 12.37
C ALA A 324 -6.48 3.02 13.56
N GLU A 325 -6.64 1.70 13.39
CA GLU A 325 -7.04 0.75 14.45
C GLU A 325 -6.06 0.76 15.62
N ALA A 326 -4.76 0.97 15.36
CA ALA A 326 -3.75 0.99 16.42
C ALA A 326 -3.88 2.24 17.30
N TRP A 327 -4.14 3.40 16.70
CA TRP A 327 -4.45 4.63 17.44
C TRP A 327 -5.75 4.52 18.23
N TYR A 328 -6.77 3.90 17.65
CA TYR A 328 -8.00 3.60 18.38
C TYR A 328 -7.71 2.69 19.57
N ALA A 329 -6.96 1.61 19.40
CA ALA A 329 -6.59 0.73 20.51
C ALA A 329 -5.82 1.47 21.63
N LEU A 330 -4.86 2.34 21.27
CA LEU A 330 -4.15 3.19 22.23
C LEU A 330 -5.11 4.10 23.01
N SER A 331 -6.09 4.73 22.34
CA SER A 331 -7.11 5.54 23.02
C SER A 331 -7.86 4.74 24.10
N ARG A 332 -8.15 3.47 23.85
CA ARG A 332 -8.87 2.59 24.78
C ARG A 332 -7.99 2.20 25.97
N ILE A 333 -6.70 1.99 25.74
CA ILE A 333 -5.70 1.74 26.80
C ILE A 333 -5.65 2.92 27.77
N TYR A 334 -5.54 4.16 27.28
CA TYR A 334 -5.45 5.33 28.15
C TYR A 334 -6.78 5.76 28.79
N LEU A 335 -7.91 5.38 28.20
CA LEU A 335 -9.25 5.72 28.72
C LEU A 335 -9.64 4.86 29.92
N LYS A 336 -9.27 3.58 29.91
CA LYS A 336 -9.69 2.61 30.93
C LYS A 336 -8.63 2.50 32.03
N PRO A 337 -8.99 2.68 33.31
CA PRO A 337 -8.05 2.57 34.42
C PRO A 337 -7.50 1.16 34.61
N GLU A 338 -8.15 0.17 33.99
CA GLU A 338 -7.70 -1.24 33.93
C GLU A 338 -6.44 -1.44 33.09
N PHE A 339 -6.11 -0.48 32.21
CA PHE A 339 -5.12 -0.66 31.16
C PHE A 339 -3.86 0.21 31.28
N SER A 340 -3.89 1.35 31.94
CA SER A 340 -2.68 2.14 32.21
C SER A 340 -2.96 3.21 33.28
N GLN A 341 -1.99 4.11 33.53
CA GLN A 341 -2.31 5.38 34.19
C GLN A 341 -3.31 6.14 33.33
N ARG A 342 -4.58 6.13 33.76
CA ARG A 342 -5.69 6.74 33.04
C ARG A 342 -5.37 8.20 32.73
N SER A 343 -5.37 8.53 31.44
CA SER A 343 -5.14 9.88 30.93
C SER A 343 -6.19 10.20 29.88
N VAL A 344 -7.19 10.98 30.29
CA VAL A 344 -8.30 11.34 29.40
C VAL A 344 -7.83 12.22 28.24
N ALA A 345 -6.84 13.10 28.49
CA ALA A 345 -6.29 13.98 27.47
C ALA A 345 -5.53 13.19 26.38
N GLU A 346 -4.67 12.24 26.77
CA GLU A 346 -3.96 11.39 25.82
C GLU A 346 -4.91 10.47 25.06
N ALA A 347 -5.90 9.89 25.75
CA ALA A 347 -6.92 9.05 25.12
C ALA A 347 -7.66 9.82 24.01
N GLN A 348 -8.03 11.08 24.28
CA GLN A 348 -8.67 11.94 23.28
C GLN A 348 -7.74 12.25 22.10
N GLY A 349 -6.47 12.57 22.36
CA GLY A 349 -5.49 12.82 21.30
C GLY A 349 -5.32 11.62 20.36
N TYR A 350 -5.26 10.41 20.90
CA TYR A 350 -5.19 9.19 20.08
C TYR A 350 -6.50 8.89 19.35
N LEU A 351 -7.65 9.15 19.99
CA LEU A 351 -8.96 8.97 19.36
C LEU A 351 -9.14 9.91 18.16
N GLU A 352 -8.74 11.18 18.31
CA GLU A 352 -8.78 12.16 17.22
C GLU A 352 -7.86 11.75 16.07
N ARG A 353 -6.63 11.28 16.35
CA ARG A 353 -5.73 10.73 15.31
C ARG A 353 -6.36 9.55 14.56
N ALA A 354 -6.99 8.62 15.27
CA ALA A 354 -7.69 7.50 14.64
C ALA A 354 -8.86 7.99 13.75
N ALA A 355 -9.61 8.99 14.22
CA ALA A 355 -10.72 9.57 13.49
C ALA A 355 -10.27 10.33 12.23
N ASP A 356 -9.17 11.09 12.31
CA ASP A 356 -8.52 11.76 11.18
C ASP A 356 -8.07 10.78 10.10
N MET A 357 -7.55 9.62 10.51
CA MET A 357 -7.15 8.53 9.63
C MET A 357 -8.33 7.69 9.09
N GLY A 358 -9.57 8.06 9.40
CA GLY A 358 -10.75 7.44 8.82
C GLY A 358 -11.41 6.34 9.66
N HIS A 359 -10.96 6.07 10.89
CA HIS A 359 -11.55 5.00 11.71
C HIS A 359 -12.99 5.31 12.12
N GLY A 360 -13.96 4.54 11.59
CA GLY A 360 -15.39 4.81 11.75
C GLY A 360 -15.88 4.91 13.20
N LEU A 361 -15.50 3.96 14.07
CA LEU A 361 -15.87 4.01 15.49
C LEU A 361 -15.22 5.20 16.22
N ALA A 362 -14.00 5.59 15.83
CA ALA A 362 -13.33 6.73 16.45
C ALA A 362 -14.04 8.04 16.07
N GLN A 363 -14.45 8.18 14.81
CA GLN A 363 -15.24 9.32 14.35
C GLN A 363 -16.58 9.42 15.08
N LEU A 364 -17.28 8.30 15.27
CA LEU A 364 -18.51 8.25 16.05
C LEU A 364 -18.27 8.71 17.50
N GLU A 365 -17.24 8.16 18.17
CA GLU A 365 -16.92 8.51 19.56
C GLU A 365 -16.49 9.99 19.69
N CYS A 366 -15.65 10.52 18.78
CA CYS A 366 -15.28 11.94 18.71
C CYS A 366 -16.53 12.83 18.55
N GLY A 367 -17.42 12.47 17.63
CA GLY A 367 -18.66 13.21 17.39
C GLY A 367 -19.59 13.23 18.60
N MET A 368 -19.77 12.08 19.25
CA MET A 368 -20.57 11.96 20.46
C MET A 368 -19.95 12.68 21.66
N TYR A 369 -18.62 12.65 21.79
CA TYR A 369 -17.89 13.38 22.81
C TYR A 369 -18.08 14.90 22.65
N ALA A 370 -17.86 15.42 21.45
CA ALA A 370 -18.07 16.84 21.13
C ALA A 370 -19.54 17.26 21.40
N TRP A 371 -20.51 16.41 21.04
CA TRP A 371 -21.92 16.71 21.30
C TRP A 371 -22.24 16.84 22.80
N ARG A 372 -21.62 16.00 23.66
CA ARG A 372 -21.80 16.09 25.11
C ARG A 372 -21.22 17.39 25.67
N ASN A 373 -20.13 17.89 25.09
CA ASN A 373 -19.42 19.10 25.52
C ASN A 373 -19.92 20.41 24.89
N ARG A 374 -20.93 20.38 24.03
CA ARG A 374 -21.47 21.60 23.37
C ARG A 374 -21.94 22.73 24.29
N ARG A 375 -22.14 22.45 25.58
CA ARG A 375 -22.54 23.46 26.58
C ARG A 375 -21.34 24.20 27.17
N THR A 376 -20.16 23.60 27.12
CA THR A 376 -18.92 24.19 27.64
C THR A 376 -18.15 24.91 26.55
N ASP A 377 -18.18 24.41 25.32
CA ASP A 377 -17.55 25.01 24.15
C ASP A 377 -18.60 25.17 23.03
N GLU A 378 -18.77 26.40 22.55
CA GLU A 378 -19.76 26.75 21.53
C GLU A 378 -19.46 26.14 20.17
N ASN A 379 -18.22 25.74 19.89
CA ASN A 379 -17.84 25.12 18.60
C ASN A 379 -17.96 23.59 18.63
N SER A 380 -18.20 23.00 19.79
CA SER A 380 -18.26 21.55 19.94
C SER A 380 -19.50 20.94 19.25
N ASP A 381 -20.58 21.70 19.04
CA ASP A 381 -21.73 21.23 18.25
C ASP A 381 -21.41 21.12 16.75
N VAL A 382 -20.66 22.07 16.20
CA VAL A 382 -20.13 22.05 14.83
C VAL A 382 -19.16 20.88 14.65
N ARG A 383 -18.22 20.68 15.58
CA ARG A 383 -17.28 19.54 15.56
C ARG A 383 -18.02 18.20 15.67
N ALA A 384 -19.09 18.13 16.46
CA ALA A 384 -19.93 16.94 16.54
C ALA A 384 -20.56 16.59 15.19
N ALA A 385 -21.15 17.58 14.51
CA ALA A 385 -21.75 17.39 13.19
C ALA A 385 -20.70 16.93 12.16
N TYR A 386 -19.49 17.49 12.19
CA TYR A 386 -18.40 17.11 11.29
C TYR A 386 -18.04 15.63 11.41
N TRP A 387 -17.73 15.18 12.63
CA TRP A 387 -17.30 13.81 12.86
C TRP A 387 -18.39 12.78 12.63
N LEU A 388 -19.63 13.10 13.06
CA LEU A 388 -20.76 12.20 12.83
C LEU A 388 -21.12 12.10 11.34
N GLN A 389 -20.98 13.17 10.55
CA GLN A 389 -21.17 13.08 9.09
C GLN A 389 -20.13 12.16 8.43
N LYS A 390 -18.87 12.23 8.85
CA LYS A 390 -17.83 11.30 8.36
C LYS A 390 -18.14 9.86 8.73
N ALA A 391 -18.57 9.60 9.97
CA ALA A 391 -18.96 8.25 10.40
C ALA A 391 -20.20 7.74 9.64
N ALA A 392 -21.20 8.59 9.44
CA ALA A 392 -22.40 8.27 8.65
C ALA A 392 -22.07 7.95 7.19
N ALA A 393 -21.13 8.68 6.57
CA ALA A 393 -20.67 8.41 5.22
C ALA A 393 -20.01 7.02 5.06
N GLN A 394 -19.55 6.41 6.15
CA GLN A 394 -19.03 5.04 6.20
C GLN A 394 -20.11 3.99 6.51
N GLY A 395 -21.40 4.38 6.57
CA GLY A 395 -22.52 3.48 6.86
C GLY A 395 -22.79 3.25 8.34
N CYS A 396 -22.29 4.11 9.24
CA CYS A 396 -22.58 3.98 10.67
C CYS A 396 -24.00 4.47 11.01
N GLU A 397 -24.92 3.53 11.25
CA GLU A 397 -26.32 3.83 11.61
C GLU A 397 -26.46 4.65 12.90
N GLU A 398 -25.61 4.37 13.90
CA GLU A 398 -25.59 5.15 15.15
C GLU A 398 -25.23 6.63 14.89
N ALA A 399 -24.32 6.88 13.95
CA ALA A 399 -23.95 8.23 13.56
C ALA A 399 -25.10 8.94 12.84
N GLU A 400 -25.81 8.25 11.96
CA GLU A 400 -27.00 8.78 11.29
C GLU A 400 -28.12 9.14 12.26
N ALA A 401 -28.41 8.25 13.21
CA ALA A 401 -29.39 8.50 14.26
C ALA A 401 -28.98 9.69 15.15
N ALA A 402 -27.69 9.80 15.48
CA ALA A 402 -27.16 10.94 16.22
C ALA A 402 -27.29 12.24 15.42
N LEU A 403 -26.98 12.25 14.12
CA LEU A 403 -27.15 13.40 13.24
C LEU A 403 -28.62 13.81 13.09
N ALA A 404 -29.55 12.85 12.99
CA ALA A 404 -30.98 13.14 12.92
C ALA A 404 -31.49 13.83 14.21
N ARG A 405 -30.91 13.48 15.36
CA ARG A 405 -31.23 14.11 16.65
C ARG A 405 -30.59 15.50 16.81
N ILE A 406 -29.40 15.71 16.24
CA ILE A 406 -28.62 16.94 16.37
C ILE A 406 -29.04 18.00 15.34
N GLY A 407 -29.23 17.58 14.10
CA GLY A 407 -29.65 18.43 13.00
C GLY A 407 -31.13 18.77 13.09
N ALA A 408 -31.46 20.04 13.05
CA ALA A 408 -32.83 20.48 12.84
C ALA A 408 -33.23 20.13 11.40
N ALA A 409 -34.31 19.36 11.24
CA ALA A 409 -34.94 19.21 9.94
C ALA A 409 -35.40 20.60 9.46
N PRO A 410 -35.08 21.01 8.22
CA PRO A 410 -35.56 22.27 7.69
C PRO A 410 -37.10 22.21 7.66
N LYS A 411 -37.75 23.07 8.45
CA LYS A 411 -39.20 23.22 8.42
C LYS A 411 -39.54 24.02 7.17
N ALA A 412 -40.43 23.51 6.31
CA ALA A 412 -40.82 24.21 5.08
C ALA A 412 -41.18 25.67 5.38
N SER A 413 -40.51 26.60 4.69
CA SER A 413 -40.67 28.03 4.89
C SER A 413 -41.63 28.59 3.86
N ALA A 414 -42.87 28.11 3.91
CA ALA A 414 -43.90 28.46 2.93
C ALA A 414 -44.11 29.98 2.77
N TRP A 415 -43.84 30.76 3.83
CA TRP A 415 -43.88 32.22 3.77
C TRP A 415 -42.79 32.81 2.86
N ALA A 416 -41.58 32.25 2.86
CA ALA A 416 -40.47 32.74 2.05
C ALA A 416 -40.66 32.33 0.59
N ASP A 417 -41.07 31.08 0.36
CA ASP A 417 -41.35 30.56 -0.98
C ASP A 417 -42.51 31.32 -1.65
N ALA A 418 -43.58 31.62 -0.91
CA ALA A 418 -44.69 32.42 -1.41
C ALA A 418 -44.26 33.84 -1.80
N ILE A 419 -43.42 34.49 -0.98
CA ILE A 419 -42.92 35.83 -1.28
C ILE A 419 -41.99 35.80 -2.50
N LEU A 420 -41.06 34.84 -2.58
CA LEU A 420 -40.16 34.70 -3.74
C LEU A 420 -40.93 34.41 -5.02
N GLY A 421 -41.96 33.57 -4.97
CA GLY A 421 -42.80 33.26 -6.13
C GLY A 421 -43.68 34.43 -6.58
N GLY A 422 -44.06 35.33 -5.67
CA GLY A 422 -44.88 36.51 -5.96
C GLY A 422 -44.09 37.77 -6.33
N MET A 423 -42.76 37.79 -6.16
CA MET A 423 -41.94 38.96 -6.50
C MET A 423 -41.58 38.98 -7.99
N PRO A 424 -41.84 40.09 -8.71
CA PRO A 424 -41.38 40.23 -10.09
C PRO A 424 -39.85 40.27 -10.15
N ARG A 425 -39.30 39.79 -11.27
CA ARG A 425 -37.86 39.65 -11.48
C ARG A 425 -37.09 40.97 -11.28
N GLU A 426 -37.67 42.09 -11.68
CA GLU A 426 -37.12 43.44 -11.50
C GLU A 426 -36.91 43.80 -10.02
N VAL A 427 -37.81 43.35 -9.14
CA VAL A 427 -37.69 43.59 -7.69
C VAL A 427 -36.61 42.69 -7.08
N LEU A 428 -36.49 41.45 -7.55
CA LEU A 428 -35.42 40.55 -7.12
C LEU A 428 -34.03 41.10 -7.49
N GLU A 429 -33.90 41.68 -8.69
CA GLU A 429 -32.65 42.26 -9.18
C GLU A 429 -32.29 43.57 -8.46
N SER A 430 -33.29 44.38 -8.07
CA SER A 430 -33.07 45.63 -7.31
C SER A 430 -32.90 45.45 -5.80
N GLN A 431 -33.33 44.31 -5.22
CA GLN A 431 -33.19 43.99 -3.79
C GLN A 431 -32.44 42.67 -3.58
N PRO A 432 -31.17 42.56 -4.03
CA PRO A 432 -30.45 41.28 -4.07
C PRO A 432 -30.17 40.68 -2.68
N LEU A 433 -29.96 41.53 -1.65
CA LEU A 433 -29.75 41.10 -0.27
C LEU A 433 -31.01 40.49 0.34
N LEU A 434 -32.17 41.11 0.12
CA LEU A 434 -33.46 40.62 0.57
C LEU A 434 -33.82 39.30 -0.13
N ALA A 435 -33.61 39.23 -1.45
CA ALA A 435 -33.82 38.02 -2.23
C ALA A 435 -32.95 36.86 -1.71
N ALA A 436 -31.66 37.11 -1.43
CA ALA A 436 -30.75 36.12 -0.87
C ALA A 436 -31.20 35.63 0.52
N ARG A 437 -31.64 36.52 1.42
CA ARG A 437 -32.17 36.13 2.74
C ARG A 437 -33.43 35.28 2.64
N LEU A 438 -34.33 35.60 1.70
CA LEU A 438 -35.53 34.80 1.45
C LEU A 438 -35.19 33.44 0.87
N GLU A 439 -34.20 33.36 -0.02
CA GLU A 439 -33.72 32.09 -0.56
C GLU A 439 -33.13 31.21 0.54
N LEU A 440 -32.30 31.77 1.43
CA LEU A 440 -31.83 31.06 2.62
C LEU A 440 -33.00 30.57 3.48
N ALA A 441 -34.03 31.40 3.64
CA ALA A 441 -35.20 31.02 4.42
C ALA A 441 -35.96 29.84 3.82
N GLY A 442 -36.16 29.82 2.50
CA GLY A 442 -36.77 28.70 1.78
C GLY A 442 -35.93 27.42 1.89
N LEU A 443 -34.63 27.51 1.59
CA LEU A 443 -33.72 26.34 1.55
C LEU A 443 -33.47 25.72 2.92
N PHE A 444 -33.34 26.55 3.97
CA PHE A 444 -32.96 26.09 5.30
C PHE A 444 -34.11 26.11 6.32
N GLY A 445 -35.31 26.53 5.92
CA GLY A 445 -36.46 26.54 6.83
C GLY A 445 -36.30 27.57 7.95
N LEU A 446 -35.79 28.75 7.61
CA LEU A 446 -35.60 29.85 8.56
C LEU A 446 -36.93 30.56 8.80
N SER A 447 -37.20 30.89 10.07
CA SER A 447 -38.24 31.83 10.43
C SER A 447 -37.90 33.23 9.91
N ARG A 448 -38.90 34.12 9.88
CA ARG A 448 -38.69 35.52 9.46
C ARG A 448 -37.59 36.22 10.25
N ALA A 449 -37.54 36.02 11.56
CA ALA A 449 -36.51 36.62 12.40
C ALA A 449 -35.12 36.05 12.08
N GLU A 450 -35.00 34.72 11.94
CA GLU A 450 -33.74 34.06 11.57
C GLU A 450 -33.26 34.54 10.19
N ALA A 451 -34.11 34.56 9.16
CA ALA A 451 -33.73 35.00 7.82
C ALA A 451 -33.19 36.44 7.79
N LEU A 452 -33.80 37.34 8.56
CA LEU A 452 -33.44 38.76 8.57
C LEU A 452 -32.27 39.08 9.50
N LEU A 453 -32.04 38.30 10.55
CA LEU A 453 -31.02 38.57 11.57
C LEU A 453 -29.79 37.67 11.50
N LEU A 454 -29.86 36.56 10.76
CA LEU A 454 -28.73 35.65 10.61
C LEU A 454 -27.55 36.39 9.98
N ASP A 455 -26.40 36.31 10.65
CA ASP A 455 -25.12 36.62 10.03
C ASP A 455 -24.70 35.43 9.17
N VAL A 456 -24.84 35.58 7.86
CA VAL A 456 -24.60 34.52 6.89
C VAL A 456 -23.15 34.03 6.94
N LYS A 457 -22.21 34.94 7.20
CA LYS A 457 -20.77 34.63 7.22
C LYS A 457 -20.39 33.76 8.41
N ALA A 458 -20.84 34.13 9.60
CA ALA A 458 -20.60 33.34 10.81
C ALA A 458 -21.42 32.03 10.83
N ALA A 459 -22.59 32.01 10.18
CA ALA A 459 -23.46 30.85 10.16
C ALA A 459 -22.92 29.70 9.31
N ASP A 460 -22.19 29.97 8.23
CA ASP A 460 -21.65 28.91 7.36
C ASP A 460 -20.40 28.28 7.97
N GLN A 461 -20.48 27.00 8.33
CA GLN A 461 -19.38 26.20 8.89
C GLN A 461 -18.94 25.08 7.94
N GLY A 462 -19.24 25.19 6.64
CA GLY A 462 -18.81 24.23 5.62
C GLY A 462 -19.73 23.02 5.49
N HIS A 463 -19.89 22.24 6.56
CA HIS A 463 -20.72 21.02 6.62
C HIS A 463 -22.08 21.20 7.32
N CYS A 464 -22.29 22.34 7.97
CA CYS A 464 -23.55 22.74 8.57
C CYS A 464 -23.74 24.25 8.56
N LEU A 465 -25.00 24.68 8.69
CA LEU A 465 -25.39 26.06 8.93
C LEU A 465 -25.77 26.22 10.41
N VAL A 466 -25.05 27.09 11.12
CA VAL A 466 -25.30 27.45 12.52
C VAL A 466 -26.29 28.60 12.57
N VAL A 467 -27.52 28.32 13.01
CA VAL A 467 -28.54 29.37 13.20
C VAL A 467 -28.50 29.81 14.66
N ASP A 468 -27.81 30.93 14.90
CA ASP A 468 -27.71 31.55 16.22
C ASP A 468 -27.95 33.06 16.13
N ILE A 469 -29.17 33.49 16.48
CA ILE A 469 -29.55 34.91 16.54
C ILE A 469 -29.83 35.35 17.98
N ARG A 470 -29.37 34.59 18.99
CA ARG A 470 -29.71 34.87 20.40
C ARG A 470 -29.25 36.24 20.87
N ALA A 471 -28.14 36.73 20.33
CA ALA A 471 -27.60 38.06 20.63
C ALA A 471 -28.58 39.18 20.23
N SER A 472 -29.27 39.05 19.10
CA SER A 472 -30.21 40.06 18.58
C SER A 472 -31.69 39.73 18.90
N TYR A 473 -31.98 38.47 19.20
CA TYR A 473 -33.34 37.97 19.44
C TYR A 473 -33.33 36.88 20.52
N GLY A 474 -33.38 37.31 21.79
CA GLY A 474 -33.21 36.42 22.96
C GLY A 474 -34.23 35.28 23.11
N ARG A 475 -35.35 35.31 22.37
CA ARG A 475 -36.32 34.19 22.32
C ARG A 475 -35.89 33.07 21.38
N SER A 476 -34.88 33.28 20.55
CA SER A 476 -34.38 32.26 19.62
C SER A 476 -33.61 31.16 20.33
N LYS A 477 -33.55 29.98 19.72
CA LYS A 477 -32.72 28.85 20.16
C LYS A 477 -31.66 28.60 19.10
N ARG A 478 -30.41 28.45 19.53
CA ARG A 478 -29.33 27.97 18.66
C ARG A 478 -29.69 26.59 18.10
N ARG A 479 -29.63 26.43 16.79
CA ARG A 479 -29.84 25.13 16.12
C ARG A 479 -28.90 24.96 14.94
N LEU A 480 -28.56 23.71 14.67
CA LEU A 480 -27.72 23.32 13.53
C LEU A 480 -28.58 22.78 12.40
N ILE A 481 -28.31 23.20 11.17
CA ILE A 481 -28.95 22.66 9.97
C ILE A 481 -27.86 21.97 9.16
N LEU A 482 -27.99 20.66 8.96
CA LEU A 482 -26.99 19.87 8.25
C LEU A 482 -27.10 20.11 6.74
N LEU A 483 -25.96 20.33 6.09
CA LEU A 483 -25.90 20.50 4.64
C LEU A 483 -25.94 19.13 3.96
N ARG A 484 -27.11 18.74 3.45
CA ARG A 484 -27.33 17.41 2.85
C ARG A 484 -27.33 17.39 1.32
N THR A 485 -27.48 18.54 0.66
CA THR A 485 -27.63 18.61 -0.80
C THR A 485 -26.62 19.56 -1.42
N ALA A 486 -26.11 19.20 -2.60
CA ALA A 486 -25.22 20.06 -3.38
C ALA A 486 -25.89 21.40 -3.74
N ARG A 487 -27.20 21.39 -4.01
CA ARG A 487 -27.99 22.60 -4.27
C ARG A 487 -27.94 23.58 -3.09
N ALA A 488 -28.12 23.09 -1.87
CA ALA A 488 -28.07 23.93 -0.67
C ALA A 488 -26.66 24.53 -0.47
N ARG A 489 -25.60 23.73 -0.68
CA ARG A 489 -24.21 24.20 -0.61
C ARG A 489 -23.93 25.29 -1.66
N GLN A 490 -24.28 25.04 -2.92
CA GLN A 490 -24.07 26.00 -4.02
C GLN A 490 -24.81 27.32 -3.80
N ALA A 491 -26.04 27.26 -3.29
CA ALA A 491 -26.80 28.46 -2.95
C ALA A 491 -26.12 29.22 -1.80
N LEU A 492 -25.69 28.52 -0.75
CA LEU A 492 -24.98 29.12 0.38
C LEU A 492 -23.65 29.76 -0.05
N ASP A 493 -22.88 29.12 -0.93
CA ASP A 493 -21.65 29.69 -1.50
C ASP A 493 -21.91 30.98 -2.27
N ARG A 494 -22.92 30.97 -3.14
CA ARG A 494 -23.29 32.15 -3.94
C ARG A 494 -23.75 33.30 -3.03
N ILE A 495 -24.60 32.99 -2.07
CA ILE A 495 -25.15 33.97 -1.12
C ILE A 495 -24.04 34.48 -0.19
N GLY A 496 -23.16 33.60 0.30
CA GLY A 496 -22.01 33.97 1.13
C GLY A 496 -21.11 35.00 0.44
N ARG A 497 -20.79 34.81 -0.85
CA ARG A 497 -20.02 35.80 -1.63
C ARG A 497 -20.69 37.17 -1.71
N LEU A 498 -22.02 37.19 -1.79
CA LEU A 498 -22.80 38.42 -1.84
C LEU A 498 -22.76 39.18 -0.50
N PHE A 499 -22.58 38.47 0.62
CA PHE A 499 -22.46 39.04 1.96
C PHE A 499 -21.01 39.22 2.47
N ASP A 500 -19.99 38.75 1.75
CA ASP A 500 -18.62 38.62 2.29
C ASP A 500 -17.93 39.96 2.59
N GLN A 501 -18.26 41.00 1.81
CA GLN A 501 -17.72 42.37 1.95
C GLN A 501 -18.70 43.35 2.61
N LEU A 502 -19.85 42.86 3.08
CA LEU A 502 -20.89 43.71 3.65
C LEU A 502 -20.92 43.58 5.17
N ASP A 503 -21.12 44.70 5.85
CA ASP A 503 -21.41 44.68 7.29
C ASP A 503 -22.84 44.17 7.51
N ASN A 504 -22.95 42.99 8.14
CA ASN A 504 -24.24 42.38 8.51
C ASN A 504 -24.81 42.93 9.82
N GLY A 505 -24.13 43.89 10.45
CA GLY A 505 -24.54 44.59 11.66
C GLY A 505 -25.70 45.58 11.47
N PRO A 506 -26.15 46.23 12.55
CA PRO A 506 -27.24 47.20 12.51
C PRO A 506 -26.89 48.50 11.75
N ASP A 507 -25.61 48.81 11.61
CA ASP A 507 -25.10 50.01 10.92
C ASP A 507 -24.71 49.75 9.45
N GLY A 508 -24.79 48.50 9.03
CA GLY A 508 -24.52 48.08 7.66
C GLY A 508 -25.61 48.49 6.65
N PRO A 509 -25.44 48.15 5.36
CA PRO A 509 -26.35 48.54 4.29
C PRO A 509 -27.79 48.02 4.46
N GLU A 510 -27.95 46.87 5.10
CA GLU A 510 -29.27 46.32 5.43
C GLU A 510 -29.88 46.96 6.69
N GLY A 511 -29.11 47.70 7.48
CA GLY A 511 -29.57 48.34 8.69
C GLY A 511 -30.01 47.37 9.78
N ASN A 512 -30.74 47.87 10.77
CA ASN A 512 -31.24 47.08 11.90
C ASN A 512 -32.47 46.22 11.55
N TYR A 513 -32.91 45.38 12.50
CA TYR A 513 -34.06 44.48 12.31
C TYR A 513 -35.32 45.17 11.78
N ARG A 514 -35.64 46.37 12.28
CA ARG A 514 -36.85 47.11 11.89
C ARG A 514 -36.77 47.55 10.43
N GLN A 515 -35.60 48.02 10.00
CA GLN A 515 -35.37 48.43 8.61
C GLN A 515 -35.43 47.23 7.66
N ARG A 516 -34.85 46.08 8.04
CA ARG A 516 -34.95 44.83 7.27
C ARG A 516 -36.40 44.33 7.17
N LEU A 517 -37.14 44.38 8.27
CA LEU A 517 -38.55 44.01 8.31
C LEU A 517 -39.41 44.97 7.47
N TYR A 518 -39.12 46.26 7.49
CA TYR A 518 -39.79 47.24 6.63
C TYR A 518 -39.58 46.93 5.16
N ARG A 519 -38.32 46.72 4.72
CA ARG A 519 -38.03 46.31 3.33
C ARG A 519 -38.76 45.03 2.94
N LEU A 520 -38.80 44.03 3.82
CA LEU A 520 -39.55 42.80 3.58
C LEU A 520 -41.05 43.07 3.37
N LYS A 521 -41.67 43.94 4.17
CA LYS A 521 -43.09 44.30 4.01
C LYS A 521 -43.34 45.10 2.73
N THR A 522 -42.47 46.05 2.41
CA THR A 522 -42.60 46.92 1.23
C THR A 522 -42.47 46.13 -0.06
N TRP A 523 -41.50 45.23 -0.15
CA TRP A 523 -41.17 44.53 -1.39
C TRP A 523 -41.73 43.11 -1.46
N GLY A 524 -42.03 42.48 -0.33
CA GLY A 524 -42.54 41.11 -0.25
C GLY A 524 -44.05 40.97 -0.25
N THR A 525 -44.82 42.06 -0.29
CA THR A 525 -46.28 42.04 -0.49
C THR A 525 -46.60 42.03 -1.99
N PRO A 526 -47.55 41.22 -2.48
CA PRO A 526 -48.00 41.28 -3.88
C PRO A 526 -48.50 42.68 -4.24
N ALA A 527 -48.31 43.11 -5.48
CA ALA A 527 -48.67 44.47 -5.92
C ALA A 527 -50.17 44.79 -5.74
N GLU A 528 -51.05 43.78 -5.81
CA GLU A 528 -52.51 43.90 -5.65
C GLU A 528 -52.91 44.39 -4.24
N ASP A 529 -52.15 44.03 -3.20
CA ASP A 529 -52.40 44.48 -1.82
C ASP A 529 -51.73 45.83 -1.49
N ARG A 530 -50.79 46.30 -2.32
CA ARG A 530 -50.09 47.59 -2.10
C ARG A 530 -50.93 48.81 -2.50
N LEU A 531 -51.97 48.60 -3.31
CA LEU A 531 -52.88 49.65 -3.77
C LEU A 531 -54.12 49.80 -2.85
N ALA A 532 -54.30 48.92 -1.88
CA ALA A 532 -55.45 48.88 -0.97
C ALA A 532 -55.16 49.39 0.46
N ALA A 533 -53.92 49.80 0.75
CA ALA A 533 -53.48 50.35 2.04
C ALA A 533 -52.79 51.70 1.82
#